data_AF-A0A914CH95-F1
#
_entry.id   AF-A0A914CH95-F1
#
_cell.length_a   1.000
_cell.length_b   1.000
_cell.length_c   1.000
_cell.angle_alpha   90.00
_cell.angle_beta   90.00
_cell.angle_gamma   90.00
#
_symmetry.space_group_name_H-M   'P 1'
#
loop_
_entity.id
_entity.type
_entity.pdbx_description
1 polymer ?
#
loop_
_entity_poly.entity_id
_entity_poly.type
_entity_poly.pdbx_seq_one_letter_code
_entity_poly.pdbx_strand_id
1 'polypeptide(L)'
;TLSLFIDNLDNTNHIIKILRSVGERHVKFAERGFKPIHWNSILDAIEVSLSAHIESLQDFDEEKKLEASLVWSKLAQYVITHMKRGYVEGLVKEYKTSDISLIQFNNNSQA
;
A
#
# COMPACT_ATOMS: atom_id res chain seq x y z
N THR A 1 -4.39 6.92 7.68
CA THR A 1 -3.33 5.93 7.33
C THR A 1 -1.97 6.60 7.30
N LEU A 2 -1.81 7.72 6.59
CA LEU A 2 -0.58 8.53 6.66
C LEU A 2 -0.37 9.21 8.03
N SER A 3 -1.43 9.67 8.69
CA SER A 3 -1.35 10.20 10.07
C SER A 3 -0.79 9.19 11.07
N LEU A 4 -1.36 7.98 11.09
CA LEU A 4 -0.88 6.85 11.92
C LEU A 4 0.58 6.47 11.64
N PHE A 5 1.07 6.66 10.41
CA PHE A 5 2.48 6.44 10.07
C PHE A 5 3.37 7.49 10.72
N ILE A 6 3.00 8.77 10.62
CA ILE A 6 3.75 9.89 11.18
C ILE A 6 3.81 9.77 12.70
N ASP A 7 2.72 9.35 13.34
CA ASP A 7 2.61 9.19 14.79
C ASP A 7 3.40 8.00 15.37
N ASN A 8 3.92 7.09 14.52
CA ASN A 8 4.58 5.84 14.94
C ASN A 8 5.96 5.61 14.32
N LEU A 9 6.62 6.68 13.83
CA LEU A 9 7.92 6.59 13.13
C LEU A 9 8.99 5.80 13.93
N ASP A 10 8.92 5.81 15.26
CA ASP A 10 9.85 5.09 16.15
C ASP A 10 9.63 3.56 16.18
N ASN A 11 8.54 3.05 15.60
CA ASN A 11 8.23 1.63 15.54
C ASN A 11 7.94 1.17 14.10
N THR A 12 8.99 1.17 13.29
CA THR A 12 8.96 0.76 11.87
C THR A 12 8.31 -0.61 11.65
N ASN A 13 8.55 -1.58 12.54
CA ASN A 13 7.95 -2.92 12.43
C ASN A 13 6.42 -2.90 12.60
N HIS A 14 5.91 -2.08 13.53
CA HIS A 14 4.48 -1.91 13.72
C HIS A 14 3.84 -1.22 12.50
N ILE A 15 4.49 -0.17 12.00
CA ILE A 15 4.07 0.51 10.78
C ILE A 15 3.98 -0.44 9.59
N ILE A 16 5.01 -1.26 9.35
CA ILE A 16 5.01 -2.22 8.24
C ILE A 16 3.81 -3.17 8.34
N LYS A 17 3.50 -3.65 9.54
CA LYS A 17 2.34 -4.53 9.76
C LYS A 17 1.03 -3.82 9.43
N ILE A 18 0.86 -2.57 9.85
CA ILE A 18 -0.33 -1.76 9.53
C ILE A 18 -0.45 -1.57 8.01
N LEU A 19 0.62 -1.15 7.34
CA LEU A 19 0.62 -0.89 5.90
C LEU A 19 0.29 -2.16 5.11
N ARG A 20 0.88 -3.30 5.49
CA ARG A 20 0.55 -4.59 4.88
C ARG A 20 -0.91 -4.98 5.11
N SER A 21 -1.42 -4.82 6.33
CA SER A 21 -2.83 -5.09 6.64
C SER A 21 -3.79 -4.22 5.82
N VAL A 22 -3.43 -2.97 5.53
CA VAL A 22 -4.20 -2.14 4.59
C VAL A 22 -4.18 -2.76 3.20
N GLY A 23 -3.03 -3.18 2.71
CA GLY A 23 -2.88 -3.91 1.45
C GLY A 23 -3.74 -5.17 1.37
N GLU A 24 -3.66 -6.03 2.39
CA GLU A 24 -4.46 -7.27 2.48
C GLU A 24 -5.96 -6.98 2.41
N ARG A 25 -6.45 -5.95 3.11
CA ARG A 25 -7.87 -5.56 3.05
C ARG A 25 -8.33 -5.06 1.68
N HIS A 26 -7.41 -4.65 0.80
CA HIS A 26 -7.76 -4.27 -0.57
C HIS A 26 -7.97 -5.47 -1.50
N VAL A 27 -7.57 -6.68 -1.09
CA VAL A 27 -7.76 -7.91 -1.88
C VAL A 27 -9.23 -8.16 -2.20
N LYS A 28 -10.16 -7.76 -1.32
CA LYS A 28 -11.62 -7.82 -1.58
C LYS A 28 -12.08 -7.06 -2.84
N PHE A 29 -11.25 -6.19 -3.40
CA PHE A 29 -11.53 -5.46 -4.63
C PHE A 29 -10.90 -6.11 -5.88
N ALA A 30 -10.13 -7.18 -5.72
CA ALA A 30 -9.51 -7.92 -6.82
C ALA A 30 -10.56 -8.45 -7.80
N GLU A 31 -11.67 -9.00 -7.28
CA GLU A 31 -12.81 -9.47 -8.08
C GLU A 31 -13.47 -8.35 -8.90
N ARG A 32 -13.31 -7.09 -8.49
CA ARG A 32 -13.79 -5.90 -9.19
C ARG A 32 -12.75 -5.31 -10.15
N GLY A 33 -11.68 -6.05 -10.41
CA GLY A 33 -10.62 -5.67 -11.33
C GLY A 33 -9.48 -4.86 -10.72
N PHE A 34 -9.42 -4.67 -9.40
CA PHE A 34 -8.26 -4.03 -8.77
C PHE A 34 -7.01 -4.89 -8.96
N LYS A 35 -5.92 -4.28 -9.44
CA LYS A 35 -4.66 -4.97 -9.77
C LYS A 35 -3.50 -4.32 -9.02
N PRO A 36 -2.39 -5.05 -8.77
CA PRO A 36 -1.21 -4.47 -8.13
C PRO A 36 -0.65 -3.23 -8.82
N ILE A 37 -0.89 -3.07 -10.13
CA ILE A 37 -0.45 -1.90 -10.90
C ILE A 37 -1.17 -0.61 -10.50
N HIS A 38 -2.42 -0.67 -10.01
CA HIS A 38 -3.17 0.52 -9.61
C HIS A 38 -2.54 1.24 -8.41
N TRP A 39 -1.73 0.53 -7.59
CA TRP A 39 -0.93 1.16 -6.54
C TRP A 39 0.07 2.19 -7.10
N ASN A 40 0.56 2.00 -8.33
CA ASN A 40 1.43 2.98 -8.98
C ASN A 40 0.64 4.27 -9.30
N SER A 41 -0.58 4.16 -9.82
CA SER A 41 -1.44 5.33 -10.07
C SER A 41 -1.78 6.10 -8.79
N ILE A 42 -1.93 5.39 -7.66
CA ILE A 42 -2.10 6.02 -6.35
C ILE A 42 -0.83 6.76 -5.93
N LEU A 43 0.35 6.17 -6.12
CA LEU A 43 1.64 6.82 -5.86
C LEU A 43 1.80 8.09 -6.71
N ASP A 44 1.55 8.01 -8.01
CA ASP A 44 1.64 9.16 -8.92
C ASP A 44 0.73 10.30 -8.45
N ALA A 45 -0.52 9.98 -8.08
CA ALA A 45 -1.47 10.98 -7.58
C ALA A 45 -0.98 11.63 -6.26
N ILE A 46 -0.37 10.85 -5.37
CA ILE A 46 0.23 11.36 -4.13
C ILE A 46 1.42 12.27 -4.45
N GLU A 47 2.34 11.85 -5.32
CA GLU A 47 3.53 12.63 -5.68
C GLU A 47 3.17 13.94 -6.39
N VAL A 48 2.18 13.93 -7.29
CA VAL A 48 1.66 15.15 -7.94
C VAL A 48 1.05 16.09 -6.91
N SER A 49 0.22 15.57 -6.01
CA SER A 49 -0.45 16.40 -4.99
C SER A 49 0.54 16.98 -3.98
N LEU A 50 1.53 16.20 -3.57
CA LEU A 50 2.60 16.64 -2.66
C LEU A 50 3.46 17.71 -3.31
N SER A 51 3.91 17.50 -4.54
CA SER A 51 4.71 18.47 -5.28
C SER A 51 3.96 19.80 -5.43
N ALA A 52 2.70 19.75 -5.86
CA ALA A 52 1.86 20.95 -5.99
C ALA A 52 1.67 21.69 -4.65
N HIS A 53 1.51 20.96 -3.55
CA HIS A 53 1.38 21.57 -2.23
C HIS A 53 2.68 22.22 -1.76
N ILE A 54 3.81 21.52 -1.90
CA ILE A 54 5.13 22.04 -1.50
C ILE A 54 5.48 23.30 -2.29
N GLU A 55 5.19 23.34 -3.58
CA GLU A 55 5.39 24.53 -4.41
C GLU A 55 4.57 25.73 -3.96
N SER A 56 3.39 25.50 -3.36
CA SER A 56 2.52 26.56 -2.85
C SER A 56 2.99 27.18 -1.52
N LEU A 57 3.98 26.58 -0.85
CA LEU A 57 4.48 27.07 0.44
C LEU A 57 5.33 28.33 0.24
N GLN A 58 4.84 29.46 0.75
CA GLN A 58 5.52 30.76 0.62
C GLN A 58 6.72 30.90 1.57
N ASP A 59 6.74 30.14 2.67
CA ASP A 59 7.77 30.22 3.70
C ASP A 59 9.01 29.38 3.38
N PHE A 60 8.98 28.61 2.28
CA PHE A 60 10.06 27.73 1.87
C PHE A 60 10.82 28.37 0.70
N ASP A 61 12.14 28.43 0.83
CA ASP A 61 13.03 28.67 -0.30
C ASP A 61 13.11 27.41 -1.19
N GLU A 62 13.69 27.57 -2.38
CA GLU A 62 13.79 26.49 -3.38
C GLU A 62 14.57 25.27 -2.86
N GLU A 63 15.54 25.46 -1.98
CA GLU A 63 16.29 24.37 -1.36
C GLU A 63 15.41 23.55 -0.41
N LYS A 64 14.65 24.21 0.48
CA LYS A 64 13.70 23.55 1.38
C LYS A 64 12.57 22.86 0.62
N LYS A 65 12.07 23.46 -0.46
CA LYS A 65 11.06 22.82 -1.31
C LYS A 65 11.59 21.53 -1.95
N LEU A 66 12.82 21.56 -2.46
CA LEU A 66 13.47 20.38 -3.02
C LEU A 66 13.67 19.30 -1.95
N GLU A 67 14.19 19.66 -0.78
CA GLU A 67 14.39 18.72 0.34
C GLU A 67 13.06 18.11 0.79
N ALA A 68 12.04 18.93 1.01
CA ALA A 68 10.72 18.46 1.40
C ALA A 68 10.14 17.50 0.36
N SER A 69 10.26 17.83 -0.93
CA SER A 69 9.77 16.99 -2.03
C SER A 69 10.45 15.62 -2.03
N LEU A 70 11.77 15.58 -1.81
CA LEU A 70 12.52 14.33 -1.72
C LEU A 70 12.12 13.48 -0.51
N VAL A 71 11.94 14.10 0.66
CA VAL A 71 11.53 13.41 1.89
C VAL A 71 10.12 12.83 1.74
N TRP A 72 9.17 13.64 1.26
CA TRP A 72 7.78 13.22 1.09
C TRP A 72 7.61 12.18 -0.02
N SER A 73 8.36 12.27 -1.13
CA SER A 73 8.35 11.22 -2.16
C SER A 73 8.87 9.89 -1.61
N LYS A 74 9.99 9.88 -0.87
CA LYS A 74 10.50 8.66 -0.22
C LYS A 74 9.47 8.05 0.73
N LEU A 75 8.77 8.87 1.50
CA LEU A 75 7.72 8.43 2.38
C LEU A 75 6.54 7.81 1.61
N ALA A 76 6.05 8.48 0.57
CA ALA A 76 4.97 7.97 -0.27
C ALA A 76 5.33 6.61 -0.88
N GLN A 77 6.54 6.49 -1.43
CA GLN A 77 7.06 5.24 -1.99
C GLN A 77 7.13 4.13 -0.93
N TYR A 78 7.58 4.44 0.28
CA TYR A 78 7.64 3.48 1.39
C TYR A 78 6.25 2.95 1.75
N VAL A 79 5.28 3.85 1.93
CA VAL A 79 3.88 3.53 2.23
C VAL A 79 3.28 2.62 1.16
N ILE A 80 3.38 3.02 -0.11
CA ILE A 80 2.81 2.29 -1.23
C ILE A 80 3.49 0.94 -1.43
N THR A 81 4.81 0.85 -1.25
CA THR A 81 5.55 -0.42 -1.37
C THR A 81 5.03 -1.46 -0.38
N HIS A 82 4.84 -1.07 0.89
CA HIS A 82 4.36 -2.01 1.91
C HIS A 82 2.88 -2.35 1.76
N MET A 83 2.04 -1.40 1.34
CA MET A 83 0.63 -1.68 1.01
C MET A 83 0.52 -2.63 -0.19
N LYS A 84 1.26 -2.38 -1.27
CA LYS A 84 1.31 -3.25 -2.45
C LYS A 84 1.81 -4.65 -2.10
N ARG A 85 2.82 -4.77 -1.23
CA ARG A 85 3.30 -6.06 -0.73
C ARG A 85 2.22 -6.82 0.04
N GLY A 86 1.52 -6.16 0.98
CA GLY A 86 0.41 -6.77 1.71
C GLY A 86 -0.71 -7.25 0.78
N TYR A 87 -1.02 -6.47 -0.25
CA TYR A 87 -2.00 -6.87 -1.27
C TYR A 87 -1.60 -8.15 -2.01
N VAL A 88 -0.35 -8.24 -2.47
CA VAL A 88 0.16 -9.45 -3.15
C VAL A 88 0.20 -10.65 -2.20
N GLU A 89 0.66 -10.46 -0.96
CA GLU A 89 0.66 -11.50 0.08
C GLU A 89 -0.77 -12.01 0.35
N GLY A 90 -1.76 -11.12 0.39
CA GLY A 90 -3.16 -11.47 0.57
C GLY A 90 -3.75 -12.24 -0.63
N LEU A 91 -3.46 -11.84 -1.87
CA LEU A 91 -3.89 -12.59 -3.07
C LEU A 91 -3.38 -14.04 -3.04
N VAL A 92 -2.10 -14.24 -2.72
CA VAL A 92 -1.51 -15.59 -2.63
C VAL A 92 -2.22 -16.45 -1.58
N LYS A 93 -2.65 -15.85 -0.46
CA LYS A 93 -3.40 -16.57 0.58
C LYS A 93 -4.79 -16.99 0.08
N GLU A 94 -5.49 -16.12 -0.65
CA GLU A 94 -6.81 -16.46 -1.21
C GLU A 94 -6.72 -17.60 -2.24
N TYR A 95 -5.76 -17.55 -3.18
CA TYR A 95 -5.57 -18.63 -4.15
C TYR A 95 -5.30 -19.98 -3.48
N LYS A 96 -4.38 -20.02 -2.51
CA LYS A 96 -4.08 -21.26 -1.76
C LYS A 96 -5.29 -21.79 -0.99
N THR A 97 -6.11 -20.89 -0.44
CA THR A 97 -7.32 -21.29 0.31
C THR A 97 -8.36 -21.89 -0.64
N SER A 98 -8.57 -21.27 -1.80
CA SER A 98 -9.46 -21.78 -2.84
C SER A 98 -9.02 -23.17 -3.32
N ASP A 99 -7.74 -23.36 -3.61
CA ASP A 99 -7.20 -24.67 -4.03
C ASP A 99 -7.43 -25.77 -2.97
N ILE A 100 -7.18 -25.47 -1.69
CA ILE A 100 -7.41 -26.42 -0.59
C ILE A 100 -8.90 -26.75 -0.46
N SER A 101 -9.78 -25.75 -0.57
CA SER A 101 -11.23 -25.95 -0.46
C SER A 101 -11.78 -26.84 -1.59
N LEU A 102 -11.25 -26.70 -2.81
CA LEU A 102 -11.59 -27.55 -3.95
C LEU A 102 -11.15 -29.01 -3.74
N ILE A 103 -9.94 -29.22 -3.20
CA ILE A 103 -9.43 -30.56 -2.88
C ILE A 103 -10.32 -31.25 -1.83
N GLN A 104 -10.68 -30.54 -0.77
CA GLN A 104 -11.55 -31.09 0.29
C GLN A 104 -12.96 -31.41 -0.21
N PHE A 105 -13.55 -30.53 -1.04
CA PHE A 105 -14.85 -30.78 -1.65
C PHE A 105 -14.85 -32.04 -2.54
N ASN A 106 -13.83 -32.20 -3.39
CA ASN A 106 -13.71 -33.36 -4.27
C ASN A 106 -13.55 -34.67 -3.48
N ASN A 107 -12.78 -34.67 -2.39
CA ASN A 107 -12.58 -35.85 -1.55
C ASN A 107 -13.86 -36.24 -0.79
N ASN A 108 -14.68 -35.28 -0.37
CA ASN A 108 -15.95 -35.54 0.33
C ASN A 108 -17.09 -35.96 -0.60
N SER A 109 -16.94 -35.77 -1.92
CA SER A 109 -17.95 -36.14 -2.93
C SER A 109 -17.77 -37.56 -3.47
N GLN A 110 -16.67 -38.22 -3.09
CA GLN A 110 -16.34 -39.60 -3.49
C GLN A 110 -16.43 -40.61 -2.33
N ALA A 111 -16.83 -40.17 -1.14
CA ALA A 111 -17.08 -40.99 0.04
C ALA A 111 -18.59 -41.13 0.27
#